data_AF-X0VJX7-F1
#
_entry.id   AF-X0VJX7-F1
#
_cell.length_a   1.000
_cell.length_b   1.000
_cell.length_c   1.000
_cell.angle_alpha   90.00
_cell.angle_beta   90.00
_cell.angle_gamma   90.00
#
_symmetry.space_group_name_H-M   'P 1'
#
loop_
_entity.id
_entity.type
_entity.pdbx_description
1 polymer ?
#
loop_
_entity_poly.entity_id
_entity_poly.type
_entity_poly.pdbx_seq_one_letter_code
_entity_poly.pdbx_strand_id
1 'polypeptide(L)' 'LAEKVAESVLQIKGVRQVTIDGSYHIVECPPEQDPRPKIMEVIVQNGWILLTMESIEMSLEDIFLQLTTEGEADG' A
#
# COMPACT_ATOMS: atom_id res chain seq x y z
N LEU A 1 -14.03 -0.14 -9.96
CA LEU A 1 -13.47 1.17 -9.53
C LEU A 1 -12.27 0.95 -8.60
N ALA A 2 -12.42 0.16 -7.53
CA ALA A 2 -11.32 -0.18 -6.61
C ALA A 2 -10.08 -0.76 -7.31
N GLU A 3 -10.26 -1.67 -8.27
CA GLU A 3 -9.15 -2.23 -9.06
C GLU A 3 -8.40 -1.15 -9.86
N LYS A 4 -9.13 -0.24 -10.53
CA LYS A 4 -8.53 0.90 -11.25
C LYS A 4 -7.71 1.83 -10.36
N VAL A 5 -8.18 2.05 -9.14
CA VAL A 5 -7.43 2.84 -8.13
C VAL A 5 -6.14 2.10 -7.78
N ALA A 6 -6.23 0.80 -7.47
CA ALA A 6 -5.07 -0.02 -7.13
C ALA A 6 -4.03 -0.03 -8.26
N GLU A 7 -4.46 -0.27 -9.50
CA GLU A 7 -3.61 -0.24 -10.69
C GLU A 7 -2.91 1.11 -10.86
N SER A 8 -3.64 2.22 -10.70
CA SER A 8 -3.09 3.57 -10.87
C SER A 8 -2.08 3.92 -9.78
N VAL A 9 -2.35 3.52 -8.54
CA VAL A 9 -1.43 3.73 -7.41
C VAL A 9 -0.18 2.86 -7.54
N LEU A 10 -0.30 1.64 -8.04
CA LEU A 10 0.84 0.74 -8.27
C LEU A 10 1.85 1.29 -9.29
N GLN A 11 1.42 2.16 -10.22
CA GLN A 11 2.32 2.82 -11.18
C GLN A 11 3.15 3.95 -10.56
N ILE A 12 2.90 4.34 -9.31
CA ILE A 12 3.64 5.40 -8.64
C ILE A 12 5.02 4.89 -8.25
N LYS A 13 6.07 5.60 -8.69
CA LYS A 13 7.44 5.31 -8.27
C LYS A 13 7.54 5.30 -6.75
N GLY A 14 8.04 4.20 -6.19
CA GLY A 14 8.18 4.00 -4.76
C GLY A 14 7.05 3.18 -4.14
N VAL A 15 5.97 2.89 -4.85
CA VAL A 15 5.00 1.88 -4.44
C VAL A 15 5.52 0.50 -4.84
N ARG A 16 5.58 -0.42 -3.88
CA ARG A 16 5.99 -1.82 -4.08
C ARG A 16 4.80 -2.73 -4.34
N GLN A 17 3.74 -2.53 -3.56
CA GLN A 17 2.55 -3.36 -3.60
C GLN A 17 1.33 -2.53 -3.21
N VAL A 18 0.19 -2.90 -3.80
CA VAL A 18 -1.12 -2.40 -3.39
C VAL A 18 -2.03 -3.60 -3.16
N THR A 19 -2.54 -3.72 -1.94
CA THR A 19 -3.48 -4.78 -1.54
C THR A 19 -4.85 -4.15 -1.27
N ILE A 20 -5.92 -4.80 -1.71
CA ILE A 20 -7.29 -4.34 -1.44
C ILE A 20 -7.79 -5.07 -0.20
N ASP A 21 -8.16 -4.32 0.83
CA ASP A 21 -8.76 -4.84 2.07
C ASP A 21 -10.10 -4.13 2.32
N GLY A 22 -11.18 -4.79 1.94
CA GLY A 22 -12.53 -4.22 1.99
C GLY A 22 -12.64 -2.92 1.17
N SER A 23 -12.81 -1.80 1.87
CA SER A 23 -12.90 -0.46 1.27
C SER A 23 -11.55 0.28 1.22
N TYR A 24 -10.49 -0.31 1.77
CA TYR A 24 -9.17 0.29 1.88
C TYR A 24 -8.20 -0.28 0.83
N HIS A 25 -7.27 0.56 0.42
CA HIS A 25 -6.12 0.19 -0.39
C HIS A 25 -4.88 0.33 0.48
N ILE A 26 -4.29 -0.80 0.85
CA ILE A 26 -3.04 -0.85 1.62
C ILE A 26 -1.89 -0.70 0.63
N VAL A 27 -1.05 0.30 0.84
CA VAL A 27 0.07 0.64 -0.03
C VAL A 27 1.37 0.40 0.70
N GLU A 28 2.21 -0.47 0.17
CA GLU A 28 3.55 -0.72 0.69
C GLU A 28 4.57 0.11 -0.08
N CYS A 29 5.46 0.80 0.64
CA CYS A 29 6.53 1.60 0.08
C CYS A 29 7.80 1.51 0.93
N PRO A 30 9.00 1.74 0.35
CA PRO A 30 10.24 1.85 1.12
C PRO A 30 10.17 2.95 2.19
N PRO A 31 10.83 2.79 3.34
CA PRO A 31 10.81 3.77 4.43
C PRO A 31 11.30 5.17 4.01
N GLU A 32 12.21 5.23 3.03
CA GLU A 32 12.85 6.46 2.57
C GLU A 32 12.01 7.23 1.54
N GLN A 33 10.86 6.68 1.15
CA GLN A 33 9.98 7.28 0.15
C GLN A 33 8.62 7.59 0.77
N ASP A 34 8.16 8.82 0.55
CA ASP A 34 6.80 9.23 0.90
C ASP A 34 5.93 9.30 -0.36
N PRO A 35 5.14 8.27 -0.69
CA PRO A 35 4.31 8.25 -1.88
C PRO A 35 3.03 9.09 -1.73
N ARG A 36 2.70 9.55 -0.52
CA ARG A 36 1.39 10.19 -0.21
C ARG A 36 1.08 11.41 -1.08
N PRO A 37 2.03 12.34 -1.35
CA PRO A 37 1.76 13.46 -2.26
C PRO A 37 1.41 13.01 -3.68
N LYS A 38 2.09 11.97 -4.18
CA LYS A 38 1.87 11.47 -5.54
C LYS A 38 0.58 10.65 -5.64
N ILE A 39 0.24 9.91 -4.60
CA ILE A 39 -1.05 9.22 -4.47
C ILE A 39 -2.16 10.26 -4.56
N MET A 40 -2.12 11.30 -3.73
CA MET A 40 -3.11 12.38 -3.77
C MET A 40 -3.26 12.98 -5.17
N GLU A 41 -2.14 13.27 -5.85
CA GLU A 41 -2.15 13.80 -7.22
C GLU A 41 -2.87 12.85 -8.20
N VAL A 42 -2.54 11.55 -8.18
CA VAL A 42 -3.15 10.53 -9.05
C VAL A 42 -4.65 10.40 -8.76
N ILE A 43 -5.06 10.38 -7.50
CA ILE A 43 -6.48 10.28 -7.11
C ILE A 43 -7.27 11.47 -7.68
N VAL A 44 -6.77 12.70 -7.49
CA VAL A 44 -7.44 13.92 -7.97
C VAL A 44 -7.46 13.99 -9.50
N GLN A 45 -6.35 13.65 -10.17
CA GLN A 45 -6.27 13.69 -11.65
C GLN A 45 -7.23 12.71 -12.33
N ASN A 46 -7.57 11.60 -11.68
CA ASN A 46 -8.53 10.62 -12.19
C ASN A 46 -9.98 10.93 -11.78
N GLY A 47 -10.23 12.06 -11.11
CA GLY A 47 -11.57 12.49 -10.69
C GLY A 47 -12.13 11.70 -9.49
N TRP A 48 -11.26 11.05 -8.72
CA TRP A 48 -11.64 10.34 -7.50
C TRP A 48 -11.49 11.24 -6.26
N ILE A 49 -12.13 10.86 -5.16
CA ILE A 49 -12.10 11.58 -3.89
C ILE A 49 -11.35 10.72 -2.87
N LEU A 50 -10.29 11.28 -2.29
CA LEU A 50 -9.60 10.67 -1.16
C LEU A 50 -10.34 11.04 0.13
N LEU A 51 -10.90 10.04 0.83
CA LEU A 51 -11.60 10.25 2.10
C LEU A 51 -10.61 10.37 3.27
N THR A 52 -9.72 9.41 3.39
CA THR A 52 -8.69 9.34 4.43
C THR A 52 -7.43 8.69 3.88
N MET A 53 -6.29 9.01 4.47
CA MET A 53 -5.02 8.31 4.25
C MET A 53 -4.27 8.30 5.57
N GLU A 54 -3.89 7.12 6.03
CA GLU A 54 -3.21 6.91 7.31
C GLU A 54 -2.01 5.98 7.11
N SER A 55 -0.98 6.18 7.91
CA SER A 55 0.14 5.25 7.96
C SER A 55 -0.25 4.06 8.82
N ILE A 56 -0.07 2.85 8.27
CA ILE A 56 -0.21 1.62 9.03
C ILE A 56 1.17 1.28 9.57
N GLU A 57 1.32 1.27 10.89
CA GLU A 57 2.51 0.74 11.54
C GLU A 57 2.32 -0.76 11.75
N MET A 58 3.24 -1.58 11.26
CA MET A 58 3.29 -3.00 11.63
C MET A 58 3.91 -3.14 13.01
N SER A 59 3.32 -3.99 13.85
CA SER A 59 3.97 -4.35 15.11
C SER A 59 5.20 -5.23 14.83
N LEU A 60 6.17 -5.21 15.74
CA LEU A 60 7.31 -6.14 15.66
C LEU A 60 6.87 -7.60 15.73
N GLU A 61 5.73 -7.88 16.38
CA GLU A 61 5.15 -9.22 16.46
C GLU A 61 4.60 -9.67 15.09
N ASP A 62 3.90 -8.78 14.37
CA ASP A 62 3.41 -9.07 13.01
C ASP A 62 4.57 -9.30 12.04
N ILE A 63 5.63 -8.49 12.13
CA ILE A 63 6.85 -8.66 11.33
C ILE A 63 7.51 -10.01 11.65
N PHE A 64 7.62 -10.37 12.94
CA PHE A 64 8.21 -11.64 13.34
C PHE A 64 7.38 -12.82 12.82
N LEU A 65 6.06 -12.77 12.98
CA LEU A 65 5.15 -13.81 12.49
C LEU A 65 5.25 -13.97 10.96
N GLN A 66 5.30 -12.86 10.22
CA GLN A 66 5.45 -12.91 8.77
C GLN A 66 6.78 -13.57 8.35
N LEU A 67 7.90 -13.15 8.96
CA LEU A 67 9.22 -13.71 8.66
C LEU A 67 9.33 -15.20 8.99
N THR A 68 8.74 -15.65 10.10
CA THR A 68 8.77 -17.08 10.48
C THR A 68 7.81 -17.92 9.64
N THR A 69 6.67 -17.37 9.21
CA THR A 69 5.70 -18.07 8.35
C THR A 69 6.21 -18.18 6.90
N GLU A 70 6.87 -17.15 6.38
CA GLU A 70 7.50 -17.20 5.05
C GLU A 70 8.72 -18.14 5.03
N GLY A 71 9.46 -18.25 6.14
CA GLY A 71 10.62 -19.13 6.27
C GLY A 71 10.31 -20.63 6.37
N GLU A 72 9.09 -21.02 6.74
CA GLU A 72 8.67 -22.44 6.78
C GLU A 72 8.28 -22.99 5.40
N ALA A 73 8.12 -22.14 4.38
CA ALA A 73 7.79 -22.55 3.02
C ALA A 73 9.03 -22.96 2.19
N ASP A 74 10.23 -22.58 2.61
CA ASP A 74 11.52 -23.02 2.05
C ASP A 74 12.11 -24.14 2.92
N GLY A 75 11.48 -25.31 2.87
CA GLY A 75 12.00 -26.56 3.43
C GLY A 75 13.10 -27.20 2.60
#